data_AF-A0A1I0JDM7-F1
#
_entry.id   AF-A0A1I0JDM7-F1
#
_cell.length_a   1.000
_cell.length_b   1.000
_cell.length_c   1.000
_cell.angle_alpha   90.00
_cell.angle_beta   90.00
_cell.angle_gamma   90.00
#
_symmetry.space_group_name_H-M   'P 1'
#
loop_
_entity.id
_entity.type
_entity.pdbx_description
1 polymer ?
#
loop_
_entity_poly.entity_id
_entity_poly.type
_entity_poly.pdbx_seq_one_letter_code
_entity_poly.pdbx_strand_id
1 'polypeptide(L)' 'MGVCSALSGLVREDAPQREYALRDVFNALRYLVKTGCGWRYLPHDLPPWPAVYQQWARWRDNRCFEHMMADLRELARVLA' A
#
# COMPACT_ATOMS: atom_id res chain seq x y z
N MET A 1 -15.28 5.19 -15.45
CA MET A 1 -15.44 4.17 -14.39
C MET A 1 -14.14 3.40 -14.24
N GLY A 2 -13.07 4.09 -13.84
CA GLY A 2 -11.73 3.50 -13.70
C GLY A 2 -11.57 3.09 -12.24
N VAL A 3 -11.53 1.78 -11.98
CA VAL A 3 -11.20 1.26 -10.66
C VAL A 3 -9.80 1.77 -10.33
N CYS A 4 -9.65 2.52 -9.24
CA CYS A 4 -8.34 2.98 -8.77
C CYS A 4 -7.43 1.75 -8.58
N SER A 5 -6.49 1.54 -9.50
CA SER A 5 -5.47 0.51 -9.36
C SER A 5 -4.41 0.92 -8.33
N ALA A 6 -4.75 1.76 -7.35
CA ALA A 6 -3.82 2.48 -6.47
C ALA A 6 -2.88 1.55 -5.71
N LEU A 7 -3.29 0.33 -5.35
CA LEU A 7 -2.38 -0.64 -4.73
C LEU A 7 -1.54 -1.42 -5.76
N SER A 8 -2.03 -1.54 -7.00
CA SER A 8 -1.40 -2.26 -8.13
C SER A 8 -0.38 -1.43 -8.91
N GLY A 9 -0.15 -0.17 -8.54
CA GLY A 9 0.72 0.76 -9.26
C GLY A 9 2.20 0.44 -9.12
N LEU A 10 2.67 -0.59 -9.83
CA LEU A 10 3.94 -0.67 -10.58
C LEU A 10 4.30 -2.12 -10.99
N VAL A 11 3.64 -3.13 -10.42
CA VAL A 11 4.01 -4.54 -10.64
C VAL A 11 2.73 -5.38 -10.75
N ARG A 12 2.55 -6.05 -11.89
CA ARG A 12 1.43 -6.98 -12.10
C ARG A 12 1.44 -8.05 -10.99
N GLU A 13 0.27 -8.55 -10.63
CA GLU A 13 0.15 -9.53 -9.54
C GLU A 13 0.91 -10.83 -9.80
N ASP A 14 1.13 -11.14 -11.07
CA ASP A 14 1.88 -12.30 -11.59
C ASP A 14 3.38 -12.03 -11.80
N ALA A 15 3.88 -10.84 -11.46
CA ALA A 15 5.27 -10.52 -11.73
C ALA A 15 6.20 -11.31 -10.77
N PRO A 16 7.26 -11.95 -11.29
CA PRO A 16 8.15 -12.80 -10.49
C PRO A 16 8.95 -12.02 -9.44
N GLN A 17 9.02 -10.69 -9.55
CA GLN A 17 9.68 -9.80 -8.58
C GLN A 17 8.83 -9.55 -7.32
N ARG A 18 7.58 -10.03 -7.28
CA ARG A 18 6.69 -9.87 -6.14
C ARG A 18 6.80 -11.07 -5.19
N GLU A 19 7.77 -10.98 -4.28
CA GLU A 19 8.01 -12.01 -3.27
C GLU A 19 6.92 -12.04 -2.17
N TYR A 20 6.32 -10.89 -1.86
CA TYR A 20 5.28 -10.74 -0.83
C TYR A 20 3.95 -10.26 -1.43
N ALA A 21 2.83 -10.76 -0.91
CA ALA A 21 1.52 -10.25 -1.30
C ALA A 21 1.38 -8.78 -0.89
N LEU A 22 0.77 -7.94 -1.76
CA LEU A 22 0.54 -6.53 -1.45
C LEU A 22 -0.32 -6.34 -0.20
N ARG A 23 -1.20 -7.30 0.10
CA ARG A 23 -2.00 -7.30 1.32
C ARG A 23 -1.11 -7.38 2.56
N ASP A 24 -0.09 -8.22 2.55
CA ASP A 24 0.82 -8.38 3.69
C ASP A 24 1.72 -7.16 3.86
N VAL A 25 2.20 -6.61 2.74
CA VAL A 25 2.95 -5.34 2.74
C VAL A 25 2.09 -4.19 3.27
N PHE A 26 0.83 -4.12 2.87
CA PHE A 26 -0.11 -3.12 3.35
C PHE A 26 -0.45 -3.31 4.84
N ASN A 27 -0.60 -4.56 5.29
CA ASN A 27 -0.80 -4.87 6.71
C ASN A 27 0.41 -4.41 7.54
N ALA A 28 1.63 -4.62 7.05
CA ALA A 28 2.85 -4.14 7.69
C ALA A 28 2.90 -2.61 7.76
N LEU A 29 2.55 -1.93 6.68
CA LEU A 29 2.45 -0.47 6.68
C LEU A 29 1.39 0.04 7.67
N ARG A 30 0.22 -0.62 7.73
CA ARG A 30 -0.84 -0.29 8.69
C ARG A 30 -0.35 -0.48 10.13
N TYR A 31 0.42 -1.54 10.40
CA TYR A 31 1.03 -1.77 11.71
C TYR A 31 1.94 -0.59 12.09
N LEU A 32 2.87 -0.22 11.21
CA LEU A 32 3.78 0.92 11.43
C LEU A 32 3.03 2.23 11.73
N VAL A 33 1.98 2.54 10.96
CA VAL A 33 1.17 3.75 11.16
C VAL A 33 0.39 3.70 12.48
N LYS A 34 -0.11 2.52 12.87
CA LYS A 34 -0.91 2.35 14.09
C LYS A 34 -0.05 2.40 15.36
N THR A 35 1.14 1.82 15.33
CA THR A 35 2.02 1.72 16.51
C THR A 35 3.03 2.87 16.60
N GLY A 36 3.36 3.51 15.48
CA GLY A 36 4.43 4.50 15.40
C GLY A 36 5.83 3.90 15.57
N CYS A 37 5.98 2.57 15.51
CA CYS A 37 7.29 1.95 15.68
C CYS A 37 8.20 2.26 14.48
N GLY A 38 9.52 2.31 14.72
CA GLY A 38 10.48 2.47 13.64
C GLY A 38 10.46 1.29 12.67
N TRP A 39 10.84 1.54 11.41
CA TRP A 39 10.86 0.52 10.33
C TRP A 39 11.60 -0.76 10.72
N ARG A 40 12.74 -0.64 11.43
CA ARG A 40 13.56 -1.78 11.85
C ARG A 40 12.95 -2.61 12.99
N TYR A 41 11.88 -2.15 13.61
CA TYR A 41 11.15 -2.83 14.68
C TYR A 41 9.89 -3.54 14.19
N LEU A 42 9.73 -3.68 12.87
CA LEU A 42 8.65 -4.46 12.30
C LEU A 42 8.79 -5.93 12.75
N PRO A 43 7.71 -6.54 13.29
CA PRO A 43 7.79 -7.91 13.76
C PRO A 43 7.96 -8.92 12.62
N HIS A 44 8.53 -10.08 12.94
CA HIS A 44 8.99 -11.09 11.98
C HIS A 44 7.86 -11.88 11.29
N ASP A 45 6.63 -11.76 11.77
CA ASP A 45 5.42 -12.32 11.16
C ASP A 45 4.96 -11.52 9.92
N LEU A 46 5.50 -10.31 9.73
CA LEU A 46 5.24 -9.43 8.59
C LEU A 46 6.42 -9.46 7.60
N PRO A 47 6.19 -9.06 6.33
CA PRO A 47 7.27 -8.92 5.36
C PRO A 47 8.41 -8.05 5.89
N PRO A 48 9.67 -8.34 5.54
CA PRO A 48 10.82 -7.64 6.08
C PRO A 48 10.77 -6.15 5.71
N TRP A 49 11.19 -5.30 6.64
CA TRP A 49 11.07 -3.84 6.51
C TRP A 49 11.63 -3.26 5.18
N PRO A 50 12.70 -3.78 4.55
CA PRO A 50 13.18 -3.25 3.28
C PRO A 50 12.16 -3.44 2.15
N ALA A 51 11.48 -4.60 2.11
CA ALA A 51 10.45 -4.88 1.11
C ALA A 51 9.23 -3.96 1.31
N VAL A 52 8.82 -3.78 2.57
CA VAL A 52 7.71 -2.87 2.92
C VAL A 52 8.04 -1.43 2.58
N TYR A 53 9.25 -0.97 2.91
CA TYR A 53 9.69 0.40 2.64
C TYR A 53 9.79 0.68 1.13
N GLN A 54 10.39 -0.23 0.35
CA GLN A 54 10.48 -0.07 -1.10
C GLN A 54 9.11 0.05 -1.75
N GLN A 55 8.16 -0.78 -1.34
CA GLN A 55 6.81 -0.71 -1.88
C GLN A 55 6.04 0.53 -1.41
N TRP A 56 6.20 0.93 -0.14
CA TRP A 56 5.63 2.17 0.37
C TRP A 56 6.17 3.39 -0.40
N ALA A 57 7.48 3.45 -0.65
CA ALA A 57 8.10 4.53 -1.42
C ALA A 57 7.50 4.62 -2.82
N ARG A 58 7.33 3.47 -3.50
CA ARG A 58 6.64 3.40 -4.80
C ARG A 58 5.22 3.95 -4.73
N TRP A 59 4.42 3.56 -3.74
CA TRP A 59 3.06 4.07 -3.58
C TRP A 59 3.03 5.58 -3.28
N ARG A 60 3.98 6.07 -2.48
CA ARG A 60 4.13 7.50 -2.16
C ARG A 60 4.48 8.31 -3.41
N ASP A 61 5.46 7.86 -4.18
CA ASP A 61 5.92 8.57 -5.38
C ASP A 61 4.85 8.58 -6.48
N ASN A 62 3.99 7.57 -6.54
CA ASN A 62 2.83 7.51 -7.45
C ASN A 62 1.55 8.14 -6.87
N ARG A 63 1.61 8.75 -5.69
CA ARG A 63 0.46 9.40 -5.02
C ARG A 63 -0.76 8.49 -4.88
N CYS A 64 -0.52 7.20 -4.68
CA CYS A 64 -1.58 6.19 -4.68
C CYS A 64 -2.64 6.44 -3.61
N PHE A 65 -2.23 6.93 -2.43
CA PHE A 65 -3.13 7.21 -1.33
C PHE A 65 -4.03 8.40 -1.63
N GLU A 66 -3.51 9.45 -2.25
CA GLU A 66 -4.30 10.62 -2.63
C GLU A 66 -5.32 10.29 -3.71
N HIS A 67 -4.94 9.47 -4.71
CA HIS A 67 -5.89 8.97 -5.71
C HIS A 67 -7.00 8.13 -5.06
N MET A 68 -6.65 7.21 -4.17
CA MET A 68 -7.63 6.39 -3.44
C MET A 68 -8.60 7.26 -2.62
N MET A 69 -8.10 8.30 -1.95
CA MET A 69 -8.94 9.22 -1.17
C MET A 69 -9.81 10.10 -2.06
N ALA A 70 -9.31 10.53 -3.23
CA ALA A 70 -10.10 11.29 -4.20
C ALA A 70 -11.27 10.44 -4.73
N ASP A 71 -11.01 9.19 -5.10
CA ASP A 71 -12.03 8.28 -5.61
C ASP A 71 -13.07 7.94 -4.53
N LEU A 72 -12.64 7.70 -3.29
CA LEU A 72 -13.56 7.47 -2.18
C LEU A 72 -14.48 8.67 -1.92
N ARG A 73 -13.94 9.90 -1.99
CA ARG A 73 -14.72 11.12 -1.84
C ARG A 73 -15.74 11.30 -2.96
N GLU A 74 -15.35 10.96 -4.19
CA GLU A 74 -16.27 11.03 -5.34
C GLU A 74 -17.39 9.98 -5.22
N LEU A 75 -17.07 8.75 -4.82
CA LEU A 75 -18.08 7.73 -4.54
C LEU A 75 -19.03 8.17 -3.41
N ALA A 76 -18.50 8.73 -2.33
CA ALA A 76 -19.31 9.25 -1.23
C ALA A 76 -20.24 10.39 -1.68
N ARG A 77 -19.79 11.24 -2.61
CA ARG A 77 -20.59 12.34 -3.19
C ARG A 77 -21.73 11.84 -4.08
N VAL A 78 -21.51 10.76 -4.84
CA VAL A 78 -22.53 10.20 -5.76
C VAL A 78 -23.55 9.33 -5.05
N LEU A 79 -23.17 8.68 -3.95
CA LEU A 79 -24.04 7.79 -3.17
C LEU A 79 -24.82 8.51 -2.06
N ALA A 80 -24.53 9.78 -1.79
CA ALA A 80 -25.27 10.65 -0.89
C ALA A 80 -26.49 11.27 -1.59
#